data_AF-A0A0T6BFT9-F1
#
_entry.id   AF-A0A0T6BFT9-F1
#
_cell.length_a   1.000
_cell.length_b   1.000
_cell.length_c   1.000
_cell.angle_alpha   90.00
_cell.angle_beta   90.00
_cell.angle_gamma   90.00
#
_symmetry.space_group_name_H-M   'P 1'
#
loop_
_entity.id
_entity.type
_entity.pdbx_description
1 polymer ?
#
loop_
_entity_poly.entity_id
_entity_poly.type
_entity_poly.pdbx_seq_one_letter_code
_entity_poly.pdbx_strand_id
1 'polypeptide(L)'
;QESQDCRDNWWISLLYINNYVNEDRMCLVQTWYLSCDFHYFIIAILLVLIFMKNKKLGFALFIVCFVLSIVAPFIIILSYLRPGMLLFYSNFLRDPKAHPDFILTYIKSHTRATAYCVGVIAGYLYYKLKDSEKKLSKWKSHFISIVSIFLILVAFVSGGVLYNPYHKYNAIEHAVFASLFRLPWSFGSIGLLLTASYGHATIIQKFLSWSPFIPLSRLVYAAYLVHLGLQYRALGMSAGAQTFDIYNLIIWTFGDIVQAFAVALILYLLIETPIRKLFKELFMGRRHNAPSQSEANCNGQNGVNTISRRENDSRL
;
A
#
# COMPACT_ATOMS: atom_id res chain seq x y z
N GLN A 1 4.70 22.89 -17.88
CA GLN A 1 4.72 21.54 -18.48
C GLN A 1 3.58 20.69 -17.94
N GLU A 2 3.48 20.43 -16.63
CA GLU A 2 2.40 19.58 -16.05
C GLU A 2 0.97 19.98 -16.45
N SER A 3 0.65 21.28 -16.44
CA SER A 3 -0.67 21.77 -16.87
C SER A 3 -1.00 21.39 -18.32
N GLN A 4 0.00 21.32 -19.21
CA GLN A 4 -0.19 20.91 -20.60
C GLN A 4 -0.33 19.38 -20.70
N ASP A 5 0.54 18.64 -20.02
CA ASP A 5 0.46 17.18 -19.96
C ASP A 5 -0.91 16.72 -19.43
N CYS A 6 -1.46 17.41 -18.43
CA CYS A 6 -2.80 17.17 -17.92
C CYS A 6 -3.90 17.49 -18.94
N ARG A 7 -3.82 18.61 -19.67
CA ARG A 7 -4.81 18.92 -20.72
C ARG A 7 -4.85 17.85 -21.79
N ASP A 8 -3.69 17.32 -22.16
CA ASP A 8 -3.58 16.36 -23.26
C ASP A 8 -3.85 14.91 -22.81
N ASN A 9 -3.54 14.57 -21.55
CA ASN A 9 -3.56 13.19 -21.05
C ASN A 9 -4.43 12.94 -19.80
N TRP A 10 -5.31 13.85 -19.37
CA TRP A 10 -6.15 13.64 -18.18
C TRP A 10 -6.98 12.35 -18.23
N TRP A 11 -7.47 11.99 -19.42
CA TRP A 11 -8.29 10.80 -19.64
C TRP A 11 -7.52 9.50 -19.39
N ILE A 12 -6.20 9.49 -19.61
CA ILE A 12 -5.32 8.33 -19.36
C ILE A 12 -5.26 8.04 -17.86
N SER A 13 -5.13 9.08 -17.04
CA SER A 13 -5.18 8.98 -15.58
C SER A 13 -6.58 8.58 -15.07
N LEU A 14 -7.66 9.05 -15.72
CA LEU A 14 -9.03 8.64 -15.39
C LEU A 14 -9.28 7.15 -15.63
N LEU A 15 -8.72 6.60 -16.73
CA LEU A 15 -8.80 5.18 -17.08
C LEU A 15 -7.76 4.32 -16.35
N TYR A 16 -6.90 4.91 -15.52
CA TYR A 16 -5.83 4.24 -14.77
C TYR A 16 -4.80 3.49 -15.63
N ILE A 17 -4.55 3.93 -16.87
CA ILE A 17 -3.60 3.27 -17.81
C ILE A 17 -2.29 4.04 -18.00
N ASN A 18 -2.04 5.08 -17.21
CA ASN A 18 -0.88 5.98 -17.36
C ASN A 18 0.47 5.33 -17.06
N ASN A 19 0.49 4.09 -16.54
CA ASN A 19 1.72 3.32 -16.38
C ASN A 19 2.22 2.67 -17.69
N TYR A 20 1.41 2.71 -18.75
CA TYR A 20 1.70 2.04 -20.03
C TYR A 20 1.43 2.91 -21.26
N VAL A 21 0.79 4.07 -21.09
CA VAL A 21 0.45 4.97 -22.21
C VAL A 21 0.92 6.37 -21.86
N ASN A 22 1.68 7.00 -22.76
CA ASN A 22 2.24 8.36 -22.61
C ASN A 22 2.90 8.59 -21.23
N GLU A 23 3.73 7.64 -20.81
CA GLU A 23 4.32 7.57 -19.47
C GLU A 23 5.22 8.78 -19.16
N ASP A 24 5.93 9.29 -20.15
CA ASP A 24 6.75 10.50 -20.05
C ASP A 24 5.93 11.78 -19.90
N ARG A 25 4.63 11.73 -20.24
CA ARG A 25 3.69 12.86 -20.21
C ARG A 25 2.50 12.61 -19.28
N MET A 26 2.76 11.95 -18.16
CA MET A 26 1.78 11.80 -17.08
C MET A 26 1.30 13.16 -16.55
N CYS A 27 -0.01 13.26 -16.32
CA CYS A 27 -0.62 14.45 -15.72
C CYS A 27 -0.11 14.69 -14.30
N LEU A 28 -0.26 13.70 -13.42
CA LEU A 28 0.19 13.76 -12.02
C LEU A 28 1.10 12.57 -11.71
N VAL A 29 2.34 12.84 -11.31
CA VAL A 29 3.37 11.81 -11.10
C VAL A 29 2.89 10.74 -10.13
N GLN A 30 2.35 11.11 -8.96
CA GLN A 30 1.84 10.20 -7.93
C GLN A 30 0.73 9.25 -8.39
N THR A 31 0.05 9.51 -9.51
CA THR A 31 -1.06 8.65 -9.95
C THR A 31 -0.62 7.26 -10.43
N TRP A 32 0.70 7.05 -10.64
CA TRP A 32 1.24 5.73 -11.00
C TRP A 32 0.81 4.61 -10.05
N TYR A 33 0.71 4.93 -8.75
CA TYR A 33 0.36 3.95 -7.72
C TYR A 33 -1.10 3.55 -7.80
N LEU A 34 -2.00 4.52 -8.03
CA LEU A 34 -3.44 4.25 -8.18
C LEU A 34 -3.71 3.34 -9.38
N SER A 35 -2.99 3.58 -10.47
CA SER A 35 -3.06 2.74 -11.66
C SER A 35 -2.54 1.33 -11.42
N CYS A 36 -1.48 1.17 -10.61
CA CYS A 36 -1.06 -0.16 -10.17
C CYS A 36 -2.15 -0.86 -9.35
N ASP A 37 -2.72 -0.18 -8.35
CA ASP A 37 -3.74 -0.75 -7.47
C ASP A 37 -4.98 -1.19 -8.26
N PHE A 38 -5.43 -0.35 -9.20
CA PHE A 38 -6.53 -0.68 -10.10
C PHE A 38 -6.25 -1.91 -10.98
N HIS A 39 -5.06 -1.98 -11.61
CA HIS A 39 -4.66 -3.15 -12.39
C HIS A 39 -4.64 -4.42 -11.55
N TYR A 40 -4.09 -4.35 -10.34
CA TYR A 40 -4.02 -5.50 -9.45
C TYR A 40 -5.40 -5.94 -8.97
N PHE A 41 -6.29 -5.00 -8.69
CA PHE A 41 -7.67 -5.29 -8.32
C PHE A 41 -8.41 -6.06 -9.41
N ILE A 42 -8.30 -5.63 -10.68
CA ILE A 42 -8.87 -6.36 -11.82
C ILE A 42 -8.30 -7.79 -11.90
N ILE A 43 -6.98 -7.92 -11.84
CA ILE A 43 -6.30 -9.23 -11.90
C ILE A 43 -6.76 -10.13 -10.75
N ALA A 44 -6.87 -9.59 -9.53
CA ALA A 44 -7.32 -10.35 -8.36
C ALA A 44 -8.75 -10.86 -8.52
N ILE A 45 -9.68 -10.03 -8.99
CA ILE A 45 -11.07 -10.45 -9.24
C ILE A 45 -11.09 -11.59 -10.25
N LEU A 46 -10.37 -11.45 -11.37
CA LEU A 46 -10.30 -12.50 -12.39
C LEU A 46 -9.74 -13.80 -11.82
N LEU A 47 -8.65 -13.74 -11.06
CA LEU A 47 -8.04 -14.90 -10.41
C LEU A 47 -9.01 -15.55 -9.42
N VAL A 48 -9.73 -14.78 -8.62
CA VAL A 48 -10.73 -15.30 -7.67
C VAL A 48 -11.90 -15.98 -8.41
N LEU A 49 -12.43 -15.36 -9.47
CA LEU A 49 -13.51 -15.95 -10.27
C LEU A 49 -13.07 -17.27 -10.91
N ILE A 50 -11.86 -17.35 -11.45
CA ILE A 50 -11.30 -18.59 -11.99
C ILE A 50 -11.09 -19.62 -10.88
N PHE A 51 -10.57 -19.20 -9.72
CA PHE A 51 -10.36 -20.09 -8.58
C PHE A 51 -11.68 -20.71 -8.07
N MET A 52 -12.78 -19.95 -8.08
CA MET A 52 -14.11 -20.44 -7.72
C MET A 52 -14.61 -21.51 -8.71
N LYS A 53 -14.35 -21.35 -10.01
CA LYS A 53 -14.75 -22.33 -11.04
C LYS A 53 -13.83 -23.55 -11.08
N ASN A 54 -12.53 -23.34 -11.04
CA ASN A 54 -11.50 -24.38 -11.11
C ASN A 54 -10.30 -24.00 -10.22
N LYS A 55 -10.28 -24.59 -9.01
CA LYS A 55 -9.25 -24.33 -8.00
C LYS A 55 -7.83 -24.62 -8.51
N LYS A 56 -7.63 -25.69 -9.28
CA LYS A 56 -6.31 -26.06 -9.81
C LYS A 56 -5.81 -25.01 -10.81
N LEU A 57 -6.67 -24.59 -11.73
CA LEU A 57 -6.33 -23.57 -12.71
C LEU A 57 -6.08 -22.21 -12.06
N GLY A 58 -6.96 -21.77 -11.15
CA GLY A 58 -6.79 -20.49 -10.45
C GLY A 58 -5.49 -20.44 -9.64
N PHE A 59 -5.15 -21.53 -8.95
CA PHE A 59 -3.90 -21.64 -8.21
C PHE A 59 -2.67 -21.66 -9.14
N ALA A 60 -2.73 -22.39 -10.26
CA ALA A 60 -1.66 -22.40 -11.25
C ALA A 60 -1.41 -21.01 -11.84
N LEU A 61 -2.46 -20.29 -12.24
CA LEU A 61 -2.36 -18.92 -12.75
C LEU A 61 -1.81 -17.95 -11.71
N PHE A 62 -2.23 -18.09 -10.45
CA PHE A 62 -1.68 -17.29 -9.36
C PHE A 62 -0.16 -17.50 -9.20
N ILE A 63 0.31 -18.75 -9.23
CA ILE A 63 1.75 -19.06 -9.19
C ILE A 63 2.47 -18.41 -10.36
N VAL A 64 1.91 -18.52 -11.57
CA VAL A 64 2.50 -17.89 -12.77
C VAL A 64 2.60 -16.37 -12.59
N CYS A 65 1.54 -15.70 -12.14
CA CYS A 65 1.57 -14.26 -11.87
C CYS A 65 2.62 -13.89 -10.82
N PHE A 66 2.75 -14.67 -9.75
CA PHE A 66 3.74 -14.46 -8.69
C PHE A 66 5.18 -14.65 -9.18
N VAL A 67 5.43 -15.67 -9.97
CA VAL A 67 6.76 -15.90 -10.57
C VAL A 67 7.10 -14.78 -11.55
N LEU A 68 6.17 -14.40 -12.41
CA LEU A 68 6.36 -13.30 -13.36
C LEU A 68 6.63 -11.96 -12.66
N SER A 69 5.99 -11.69 -11.52
CA SER A 69 6.23 -10.45 -10.79
C SER A 69 7.63 -10.34 -10.18
N ILE A 70 8.30 -11.48 -9.95
CA ILE A 70 9.70 -11.55 -9.48
C ILE A 70 10.65 -11.54 -10.68
N VAL A 71 10.35 -12.31 -11.72
CA VAL A 71 11.24 -12.48 -12.89
C VAL A 71 11.26 -11.22 -13.77
N ALA A 72 10.14 -10.52 -13.93
CA ALA A 72 10.07 -9.33 -14.78
C ALA A 72 11.03 -8.20 -14.33
N PRO A 73 11.04 -7.75 -13.06
CA PRO A 73 12.02 -6.75 -12.62
C PRO A 73 13.46 -7.27 -12.72
N PHE A 74 13.70 -8.57 -12.49
CA PHE A 74 15.03 -9.17 -12.64
C PHE A 74 15.57 -9.00 -14.06
N ILE A 75 14.76 -9.40 -15.05
CA ILE A 75 15.13 -9.34 -16.47
C ILE A 75 15.32 -7.88 -16.89
N ILE A 76 14.39 -6.98 -16.55
CA ILE A 76 14.48 -5.56 -16.93
C ILE A 76 15.79 -4.95 -16.41
N ILE A 77 16.14 -5.19 -15.15
CA ILE A 77 17.37 -4.63 -14.59
C ILE A 77 18.63 -5.18 -15.28
N LEU A 78 18.67 -6.50 -15.54
CA LEU A 78 19.81 -7.10 -16.24
C LEU A 78 19.94 -6.62 -17.70
N SER A 79 18.83 -6.51 -18.42
CA SER A 79 18.83 -6.13 -19.84
C SER A 79 19.21 -4.67 -20.05
N TYR A 80 18.74 -3.77 -19.18
CA TYR A 80 18.94 -2.33 -19.33
C TYR A 80 20.06 -1.77 -18.45
N LEU A 81 20.75 -2.61 -17.67
CA LEU A 81 21.83 -2.24 -16.75
C LEU A 81 21.44 -1.04 -15.87
N ARG A 82 20.25 -1.11 -15.27
CA ARG A 82 19.69 -0.04 -14.44
C ARG A 82 19.94 -0.28 -12.95
N PRO A 83 19.82 0.75 -12.09
CA PRO A 83 19.80 0.56 -10.65
C PRO A 83 18.56 -0.24 -10.21
N GLY A 84 18.77 -1.17 -9.27
CA GLY A 84 17.73 -2.01 -8.69
C GLY A 84 16.71 -1.29 -7.79
N MET A 85 16.88 0.01 -7.58
CA MET A 85 15.96 0.88 -6.88
C MET A 85 15.97 2.27 -7.52
N LEU A 86 14.88 3.03 -7.33
CA LEU A 86 14.82 4.41 -7.79
C LEU A 86 15.67 5.30 -6.88
N LEU A 87 16.71 5.91 -7.44
CA LEU A 87 17.62 6.79 -6.71
C LEU A 87 17.16 8.24 -6.85
N PHE A 88 16.89 8.90 -5.73
CA PHE A 88 16.41 10.28 -5.68
C PHE A 88 17.57 11.28 -5.76
N TYR A 89 18.36 11.19 -6.83
CA TYR A 89 19.39 12.17 -7.14
C TYR A 89 18.80 13.39 -7.84
N SER A 90 19.58 14.46 -7.93
CA SER A 90 19.17 15.74 -8.53
C SER A 90 18.60 15.59 -9.95
N ASN A 91 19.13 14.67 -10.75
CA ASN A 91 18.63 14.38 -12.10
C ASN A 91 17.19 13.85 -12.08
N PHE A 92 16.88 12.92 -11.18
CA PHE A 92 15.52 12.42 -11.02
C PHE A 92 14.58 13.51 -10.52
N LEU A 93 14.99 14.30 -9.52
CA LEU A 93 14.15 15.34 -8.93
C LEU A 93 13.80 16.48 -9.90
N ARG A 94 14.64 16.74 -10.91
CA ARG A 94 14.40 17.77 -11.93
C ARG A 94 13.31 17.38 -12.91
N ASP A 95 13.33 16.15 -13.39
CA ASP A 95 12.31 15.62 -14.29
C ASP A 95 12.02 14.14 -13.98
N PRO A 96 11.18 13.88 -12.96
CA PRO A 96 10.83 12.52 -12.59
C PRO A 96 10.15 11.75 -13.71
N LYS A 97 9.34 12.44 -14.53
CA LYS A 97 8.49 11.81 -15.56
C LYS A 97 9.31 11.29 -16.73
N ALA A 98 10.31 12.05 -17.17
CA ALA A 98 11.21 11.62 -18.24
C ALA A 98 12.30 10.65 -17.77
N HIS A 99 12.45 10.43 -16.46
CA HIS A 99 13.56 9.62 -15.95
C HIS A 99 13.40 8.14 -16.32
N PRO A 100 14.38 7.51 -16.98
CA PRO A 100 14.24 6.14 -17.46
C PRO A 100 14.02 5.11 -16.34
N ASP A 101 14.60 5.31 -15.16
CA ASP A 101 14.32 4.44 -14.00
C ASP A 101 12.86 4.55 -13.54
N PHE A 102 12.27 5.73 -13.66
CA PHE A 102 10.87 5.91 -13.30
C PHE A 102 9.96 5.15 -14.26
N ILE A 103 10.16 5.36 -15.55
CA ILE A 103 9.36 4.78 -16.65
C ILE A 103 9.54 3.25 -16.71
N LEU A 104 10.78 2.77 -16.77
CA LEU A 104 11.05 1.36 -17.06
C LEU A 104 10.90 0.45 -15.85
N THR A 105 11.31 0.90 -14.66
CA THR A 105 11.42 0.01 -13.49
C THR A 105 10.43 0.35 -12.39
N TYR A 106 10.10 1.64 -12.23
CA TYR A 106 9.34 2.08 -11.05
C TYR A 106 7.82 2.06 -11.23
N ILE A 107 7.27 2.63 -12.30
CA ILE A 107 5.80 2.81 -12.47
C ILE A 107 5.09 1.57 -13.03
N LYS A 108 5.83 0.64 -13.63
CA LYS A 108 5.27 -0.53 -14.30
C LYS A 108 4.58 -1.46 -13.30
N SER A 109 3.31 -1.77 -13.53
CA SER A 109 2.56 -2.62 -12.59
C SER A 109 3.15 -4.04 -12.49
N HIS A 110 3.69 -4.59 -13.58
CA HIS A 110 4.29 -5.92 -13.55
C HIS A 110 5.60 -5.99 -12.74
N THR A 111 6.32 -4.88 -12.54
CA THR A 111 7.58 -4.87 -11.76
C THR A 111 7.37 -4.73 -10.26
N ARG A 112 6.13 -4.48 -9.82
CA ARG A 112 5.79 -4.27 -8.40
C ARG A 112 4.75 -5.22 -7.83
N ALA A 113 4.15 -6.08 -8.66
CA ALA A 113 3.03 -6.94 -8.27
C ALA A 113 3.37 -7.95 -7.16
N THR A 114 4.66 -8.22 -6.90
CA THR A 114 5.10 -9.19 -5.89
C THR A 114 4.49 -8.94 -4.51
N ALA A 115 4.51 -7.70 -4.02
CA ALA A 115 3.92 -7.37 -2.71
C ALA A 115 2.40 -7.62 -2.68
N TYR A 116 1.73 -7.35 -3.80
CA TYR A 116 0.29 -7.56 -3.94
C TYR A 116 -0.06 -9.06 -3.89
N CYS A 117 0.69 -9.91 -4.59
CA CYS A 117 0.50 -11.36 -4.53
C CYS A 117 0.67 -11.91 -3.11
N VAL A 118 1.67 -11.43 -2.35
CA VAL A 118 1.82 -11.80 -0.93
C VAL A 118 0.60 -11.32 -0.12
N GLY A 119 0.07 -10.12 -0.41
CA GLY A 119 -1.18 -9.62 0.17
C GLY A 119 -2.40 -10.50 -0.11
N VAL A 120 -2.55 -11.02 -1.33
CA VAL A 120 -3.64 -11.95 -1.69
C VAL A 120 -3.54 -13.26 -0.87
N ILE A 121 -2.34 -13.81 -0.72
CA ILE A 121 -2.10 -14.99 0.14
C ILE A 121 -2.49 -14.68 1.58
N ALA A 122 -2.09 -13.51 2.09
CA ALA A 122 -2.44 -13.08 3.43
C ALA A 122 -3.95 -12.90 3.63
N GLY A 123 -4.65 -12.33 2.66
CA GLY A 123 -6.11 -12.20 2.67
C GLY A 123 -6.79 -13.56 2.73
N TYR A 124 -6.31 -14.54 1.95
CA TYR A 124 -6.81 -15.91 1.99
C TYR A 124 -6.54 -16.60 3.33
N LEU A 125 -5.33 -16.42 3.89
CA LEU A 125 -4.98 -16.93 5.22
C LEU A 125 -5.88 -16.31 6.30
N TYR A 126 -6.09 -15.00 6.24
CA TYR A 126 -6.95 -14.27 7.16
C TYR A 126 -8.40 -14.77 7.07
N TYR A 127 -8.93 -14.95 5.86
CA TYR A 127 -10.26 -15.51 5.64
C TYR A 127 -10.42 -16.88 6.29
N LYS A 128 -9.44 -17.77 6.13
CA LYS A 128 -9.46 -19.10 6.76
C LYS A 128 -9.36 -19.09 8.28
N LEU A 129 -8.66 -18.10 8.84
CA LEU A 129 -8.43 -18.00 10.29
C LEU A 129 -9.55 -17.24 11.01
N LYS A 130 -10.32 -16.41 10.31
CA LYS A 130 -11.37 -15.56 10.88
C LYS A 130 -12.42 -16.34 11.66
N ASP A 131 -12.84 -17.49 11.14
CA ASP A 131 -13.87 -18.33 11.77
C ASP A 131 -13.29 -19.39 12.72
N SER A 132 -11.96 -19.39 12.89
CA SER A 132 -11.27 -20.30 13.79
C SER A 132 -11.06 -19.64 15.15
N GLU A 133 -11.57 -20.25 16.21
CA GLU A 133 -11.26 -19.84 17.61
C GLU A 133 -9.78 -20.08 17.99
N LYS A 134 -8.99 -20.73 17.12
CA LYS A 134 -7.60 -21.06 17.40
C LYS A 134 -6.72 -19.81 17.37
N LYS A 135 -6.31 -19.37 18.55
CA LYS A 135 -5.21 -18.40 18.71
C LYS A 135 -3.86 -19.06 18.44
N LEU A 136 -2.92 -18.29 17.91
CA LEU A 136 -1.51 -18.72 17.83
C LEU A 136 -0.98 -18.98 19.24
N SER A 137 -0.16 -20.02 19.43
CA SER A 137 0.51 -20.21 20.72
C SER A 137 1.43 -19.02 21.03
N LYS A 138 1.62 -18.70 22.32
CA LYS A 138 2.48 -17.58 22.76
C LYS A 138 3.86 -17.60 22.10
N TRP A 139 4.51 -18.76 22.10
CA TRP A 139 5.81 -18.96 21.46
C TRP A 139 5.78 -18.59 19.96
N LYS A 140 4.84 -19.17 19.20
CA LYS A 140 4.69 -18.89 17.76
C LYS A 140 4.42 -17.41 17.51
N SER A 141 3.56 -16.78 18.33
CA SER A 141 3.24 -15.37 18.17
C SER A 141 4.46 -14.46 18.37
N HIS A 142 5.26 -14.68 19.41
CA HIS A 142 6.46 -13.87 19.64
C HIS A 142 7.53 -14.13 18.58
N PHE A 143 7.73 -15.40 18.21
CA PHE A 143 8.66 -15.77 17.15
C PHE A 143 8.31 -15.09 15.81
N ILE A 144 7.05 -15.19 15.37
CA ILE A 144 6.59 -14.55 14.13
C ILE A 144 6.76 -13.03 14.22
N SER A 145 6.47 -12.42 15.37
CA SER A 145 6.63 -10.97 15.53
C SER A 145 8.09 -10.52 15.42
N ILE A 146 9.03 -11.24 16.06
CA ILE A 146 10.47 -10.94 15.99
C ILE A 146 10.97 -11.11 14.56
N VAL A 147 10.64 -12.23 13.90
CA VAL A 147 11.02 -12.47 12.50
C VAL A 147 10.43 -11.39 11.60
N SER A 148 9.20 -10.96 11.84
CA SER A 148 8.54 -9.91 11.05
C SER A 148 9.24 -8.57 11.16
N ILE A 149 9.59 -8.15 12.38
CA ILE A 149 10.35 -6.92 12.64
C ILE A 149 11.73 -7.01 11.97
N PHE A 150 12.41 -8.16 12.12
CA PHE A 150 13.70 -8.39 11.46
C PHE A 150 13.60 -8.26 9.94
N LEU A 151 12.59 -8.86 9.30
CA LEU A 151 12.39 -8.75 7.85
C LEU A 151 12.12 -7.31 7.39
N ILE A 152 11.36 -6.54 8.16
CA ILE A 152 11.12 -5.12 7.88
C ILE A 152 12.42 -4.32 8.01
N LEU A 153 13.21 -4.57 9.05
CA LEU A 153 14.51 -3.91 9.24
C LEU A 153 15.49 -4.24 8.11
N VAL A 154 15.56 -5.52 7.70
CA VAL A 154 16.38 -5.93 6.54
C VAL A 154 15.92 -5.21 5.27
N ALA A 155 14.62 -5.09 5.03
CA ALA A 155 14.09 -4.35 3.89
C ALA A 155 14.52 -2.87 3.90
N PHE A 156 14.49 -2.21 5.07
CA PHE A 156 14.94 -0.82 5.22
C PHE A 156 16.45 -0.64 5.01
N VAL A 157 17.26 -1.47 5.67
CA VAL A 157 18.72 -1.29 5.70
C VAL A 157 19.37 -1.72 4.38
N SER A 158 18.85 -2.77 3.73
CA SER A 158 19.43 -3.31 2.50
C SER A 158 19.49 -2.31 1.33
N GLY A 159 18.54 -1.37 1.26
CA GLY A 159 18.58 -0.31 0.25
C GLY A 159 19.74 0.68 0.43
N GLY A 160 20.25 0.84 1.65
CA GLY A 160 21.35 1.77 1.96
C GLY A 160 22.66 1.43 1.24
N VAL A 161 22.93 0.15 0.99
CA VAL A 161 24.13 -0.30 0.26
C VAL A 161 24.09 0.20 -1.19
N LEU A 162 22.93 0.14 -1.83
CA LEU A 162 22.75 0.55 -3.23
C LEU A 162 22.69 2.08 -3.40
N TYR A 163 22.46 2.81 -2.32
CA TYR A 163 22.47 4.28 -2.31
C TYR A 163 23.88 4.86 -2.13
N ASN A 164 24.85 4.02 -1.72
CA ASN A 164 26.22 4.45 -1.47
C ASN A 164 26.94 4.75 -2.81
N PRO A 165 27.40 5.98 -3.05
CA PRO A 165 28.07 6.35 -4.31
C PRO A 165 29.42 5.64 -4.51
N TYR A 166 30.02 5.09 -3.45
CA TYR A 166 31.27 4.34 -3.52
C TYR A 166 31.06 2.85 -3.78
N HIS A 167 29.82 2.37 -3.74
CA HIS A 167 29.49 0.98 -4.04
C HIS A 167 29.56 0.74 -5.55
N LYS A 168 30.38 -0.22 -5.97
CA LYS A 168 30.56 -0.52 -7.40
C LYS A 168 29.30 -1.17 -7.95
N TYR A 169 28.80 -0.65 -9.06
CA TYR A 169 27.63 -1.19 -9.74
C TYR A 169 27.84 -2.67 -10.11
N ASN A 170 26.93 -3.53 -9.66
CA ASN A 170 26.84 -4.92 -10.04
C ASN A 170 25.42 -5.24 -10.52
N ALA A 171 25.27 -5.54 -11.81
CA ALA A 171 23.98 -5.78 -12.43
C ALA A 171 23.18 -6.91 -11.77
N ILE A 172 23.85 -7.99 -11.35
CA ILE A 172 23.20 -9.14 -10.70
C ILE A 172 22.67 -8.72 -9.32
N GLU A 173 23.48 -8.00 -8.55
CA GLU A 173 23.07 -7.49 -7.24
C GLU A 173 21.83 -6.60 -7.34
N HIS A 174 21.85 -5.62 -8.26
CA HIS A 174 20.71 -4.74 -8.50
C HIS A 174 19.48 -5.50 -8.98
N ALA A 175 19.63 -6.50 -9.85
CA ALA A 175 18.52 -7.31 -10.36
C ALA A 175 17.89 -8.18 -9.26
N VAL A 176 18.72 -8.85 -8.45
CA VAL A 176 18.26 -9.63 -7.29
C VAL A 176 17.54 -8.72 -6.30
N PHE A 177 18.12 -7.56 -5.99
CA PHE A 177 17.52 -6.60 -5.09
C PHE A 177 16.15 -6.15 -5.59
N ALA A 178 16.06 -5.64 -6.82
CA ALA A 178 14.82 -5.14 -7.43
C ALA A 178 13.67 -6.17 -7.40
N SER A 179 14.01 -7.45 -7.47
CA SER A 179 13.07 -8.55 -7.56
C SER A 179 12.60 -9.03 -6.19
N LEU A 180 13.49 -9.05 -5.19
CA LEU A 180 13.24 -9.69 -3.90
C LEU A 180 12.99 -8.70 -2.76
N PHE A 181 13.42 -7.44 -2.83
CA PHE A 181 13.37 -6.51 -1.67
C PHE A 181 11.94 -6.29 -1.13
N ARG A 182 10.93 -6.42 -1.99
CA ARG A 182 9.51 -6.27 -1.61
C ARG A 182 8.99 -7.44 -0.77
N LEU A 183 9.62 -8.63 -0.85
CA LEU A 183 9.20 -9.82 -0.13
C LEU A 183 9.42 -9.68 1.39
N PRO A 184 10.62 -9.34 1.90
CA PRO A 184 10.82 -9.12 3.34
C PRO A 184 9.85 -8.08 3.91
N TRP A 185 9.66 -6.95 3.22
CA TRP A 185 8.69 -5.92 3.64
C TRP A 185 7.26 -6.48 3.77
N SER A 186 6.80 -7.18 2.73
CA SER A 186 5.44 -7.69 2.66
C SER A 186 5.19 -8.80 3.68
N PHE A 187 6.09 -9.80 3.76
CA PHE A 187 5.99 -10.88 4.74
C PHE A 187 6.09 -10.36 6.17
N GLY A 188 6.97 -9.40 6.43
CA GLY A 188 7.08 -8.77 7.75
C GLY A 188 5.80 -8.02 8.14
N SER A 189 5.24 -7.23 7.23
CA SER A 189 4.00 -6.50 7.49
C SER A 189 2.82 -7.45 7.75
N ILE A 190 2.68 -8.51 6.95
CA ILE A 190 1.63 -9.51 7.13
C ILE A 190 1.81 -10.31 8.42
N GLY A 191 3.05 -10.67 8.77
CA GLY A 191 3.34 -11.37 10.02
C GLY A 191 2.96 -10.54 11.25
N LEU A 192 3.21 -9.23 11.23
CA LEU A 192 2.75 -8.30 12.27
C LEU A 192 1.22 -8.21 12.35
N LEU A 193 0.54 -8.11 11.20
CA LEU A 193 -0.92 -8.08 11.16
C LEU A 193 -1.53 -9.39 11.67
N LEU A 194 -0.93 -10.53 11.34
CA LEU A 194 -1.35 -11.85 11.79
C LEU A 194 -1.22 -11.99 13.31
N THR A 195 -0.08 -11.59 13.88
CA THR A 195 0.15 -11.67 15.33
C THR A 195 -0.64 -10.64 16.11
N ALA A 196 -0.94 -9.47 15.53
CA ALA A 196 -1.85 -8.50 16.10
C ALA A 196 -3.31 -8.97 16.11
N SER A 197 -3.72 -9.74 15.10
CA SER A 197 -5.11 -10.21 14.96
C SER A 197 -5.40 -11.50 15.74
N TYR A 198 -4.50 -12.50 15.67
CA TYR A 198 -4.72 -13.85 16.21
C TYR A 198 -3.64 -14.32 17.20
N GLY A 199 -2.67 -13.45 17.50
CA GLY A 199 -1.55 -13.76 18.38
C GLY A 199 -1.69 -13.21 19.80
N HIS A 200 -0.55 -13.15 20.46
CA HIS A 200 -0.35 -12.63 21.81
C HIS A 200 0.55 -11.39 21.84
N ALA A 201 0.78 -10.75 20.69
CA ALA A 201 1.60 -9.54 20.57
C ALA A 201 0.81 -8.29 21.02
N THR A 202 0.51 -8.20 22.32
CA THR A 202 -0.40 -7.18 22.89
C THR A 202 0.07 -5.75 22.66
N ILE A 203 1.39 -5.49 22.67
CA ILE A 203 1.95 -4.16 22.38
C ILE A 203 1.65 -3.76 20.93
N ILE A 204 1.93 -4.67 19.99
CA ILE A 204 1.73 -4.45 18.55
C ILE A 204 0.24 -4.22 18.27
N GLN A 205 -0.63 -5.05 18.86
CA GLN A 205 -2.07 -4.91 18.73
C GLN A 205 -2.57 -3.56 19.27
N LYS A 206 -2.14 -3.15 20.47
CA LYS A 206 -2.54 -1.86 21.06
C LYS A 206 -2.12 -0.68 20.20
N PHE A 207 -0.91 -0.72 19.65
CA PHE A 207 -0.41 0.33 18.76
C PHE A 207 -1.19 0.38 17.44
N LEU A 208 -1.37 -0.75 16.75
CA LEU A 208 -2.06 -0.79 15.46
C LEU A 208 -3.57 -0.47 15.56
N SER A 209 -4.19 -0.74 16.71
CA SER A 209 -5.59 -0.44 16.97
C SER A 209 -5.82 0.92 17.65
N TRP A 210 -4.83 1.82 17.63
CA TRP A 210 -4.93 3.11 18.30
C TRP A 210 -5.97 4.02 17.65
N SER A 211 -6.86 4.60 18.47
CA SER A 211 -8.03 5.35 17.96
C SER A 211 -7.72 6.57 17.09
N PRO A 212 -6.63 7.34 17.29
CA PRO A 212 -6.27 8.45 16.39
C PRO A 212 -5.95 8.01 14.96
N PHE A 213 -5.59 6.73 14.74
CA PHE A 213 -5.41 6.21 13.38
C PHE A 213 -6.73 6.07 12.62
N ILE A 214 -7.88 6.04 13.29
CA ILE A 214 -9.19 5.97 12.63
C ILE A 214 -9.45 7.21 11.75
N PRO A 215 -9.45 8.46 12.27
CA PRO A 215 -9.63 9.63 11.42
C PRO A 215 -8.48 9.82 10.42
N LEU A 216 -7.22 9.55 10.81
CA LEU A 216 -6.08 9.68 9.91
C LEU A 216 -6.19 8.74 8.71
N SER A 217 -6.54 7.46 8.93
CA SER A 217 -6.69 6.47 7.86
C SER A 217 -7.75 6.85 6.83
N ARG A 218 -8.79 7.60 7.22
CA ARG A 218 -9.80 8.13 6.29
C ARG A 218 -9.26 9.26 5.41
N LEU A 219 -8.25 10.00 5.88
CA LEU A 219 -7.64 11.11 5.15
C LEU A 219 -6.46 10.69 4.27
N VAL A 220 -5.87 9.51 4.50
CA VAL A 220 -4.66 9.03 3.81
C VAL A 220 -4.79 9.12 2.29
N TYR A 221 -5.95 8.77 1.71
CA TYR A 221 -6.16 8.83 0.27
C TYR A 221 -6.06 10.27 -0.27
N ALA A 222 -6.77 11.21 0.36
CA ALA A 222 -6.72 12.62 -0.04
C ALA A 222 -5.32 13.22 0.21
N ALA A 223 -4.66 12.86 1.32
CA ALA A 223 -3.28 13.27 1.61
C ALA A 223 -2.31 12.77 0.54
N TYR A 224 -2.47 11.51 0.12
CA TYR A 224 -1.70 10.91 -0.97
C TYR A 224 -1.90 11.65 -2.30
N LEU A 225 -3.10 12.14 -2.61
CA LEU A 225 -3.31 12.86 -3.86
C LEU A 225 -2.61 14.22 -3.89
N VAL A 226 -2.52 14.92 -2.76
CA VAL A 226 -2.04 16.31 -2.71
C VAL A 226 -0.56 16.46 -2.35
N HIS A 227 0.05 15.51 -1.66
CA HIS A 227 1.39 15.68 -1.07
C HIS A 227 2.47 16.11 -2.09
N LEU A 228 2.57 15.45 -3.25
CA LEU A 228 3.59 15.82 -4.26
C LEU A 228 3.39 17.24 -4.79
N GLY A 229 2.14 17.70 -4.93
CA GLY A 229 1.87 19.07 -5.38
C GLY A 229 2.38 20.11 -4.37
N LEU A 230 2.24 19.84 -3.08
CA LEU A 230 2.78 20.69 -2.01
C LEU A 230 4.31 20.68 -2.02
N GLN A 231 4.93 19.51 -2.20
CA GLN A 231 6.37 19.36 -2.29
C GLN A 231 6.95 20.08 -3.52
N TYR A 232 6.36 19.93 -4.71
CA TYR A 232 6.80 20.65 -5.90
C TYR A 232 6.67 22.16 -5.75
N ARG A 233 5.62 22.64 -5.08
CA ARG A 233 5.49 24.07 -4.77
C ARG A 233 6.63 24.54 -3.85
N ALA A 234 6.94 23.81 -2.79
CA ALA A 234 8.03 24.16 -1.87
C ALA A 234 9.39 24.16 -2.58
N LEU A 235 9.64 23.16 -3.43
CA LEU A 235 10.84 23.09 -4.26
C LEU A 235 10.92 24.24 -5.27
N GLY A 236 9.81 24.57 -5.95
CA GLY A 236 9.75 25.67 -6.91
C GLY A 236 9.93 27.06 -6.29
N MET A 237 9.62 27.21 -5.00
CA MET A 237 9.89 28.44 -4.24
C MET A 237 11.32 28.51 -3.69
N SER A 238 12.07 27.42 -3.72
CA SER A 238 13.43 27.37 -3.20
C SER A 238 14.38 28.06 -4.18
N ALA A 239 14.99 29.16 -3.76
CA ALA A 239 15.82 30.02 -4.61
C ALA A 239 17.26 29.49 -4.85
N GLY A 240 17.62 28.31 -4.34
CA GLY A 240 18.98 27.79 -4.46
C GLY A 240 19.11 26.32 -4.06
N ALA A 241 20.29 25.76 -4.36
CA ALA A 241 20.64 24.40 -3.98
C ALA A 241 20.59 24.23 -2.46
N GLN A 242 19.86 23.23 -2.00
CA GLN A 242 19.79 22.88 -0.59
C GLN A 242 20.92 21.90 -0.25
N THR A 243 21.65 22.17 0.83
CA THR A 243 22.59 21.19 1.38
C THR A 243 21.81 20.08 2.07
N PHE A 244 22.23 18.84 1.90
CA PHE A 244 21.65 17.73 2.64
C PHE A 244 22.03 17.84 4.12
N ASP A 245 21.01 17.97 4.97
CA ASP A 245 21.16 18.01 6.42
C ASP A 245 20.01 17.24 7.06
N ILE A 246 20.34 16.38 8.04
CA ILE A 246 19.37 15.47 8.66
C ILE A 246 18.34 16.26 9.46
N TYR A 247 18.75 17.34 10.12
CA TYR A 247 17.85 18.17 10.90
C TYR A 247 16.81 18.86 10.00
N ASN A 248 17.25 19.48 8.90
CA ASN A 248 16.34 20.05 7.90
C ASN A 248 15.44 19.01 7.25
N LEU A 249 15.95 17.81 6.93
CA LEU A 249 15.16 16.71 6.39
C LEU A 249 14.00 16.32 7.32
N ILE A 250 14.26 16.22 8.62
CA ILE A 250 13.23 15.91 9.63
C ILE A 250 12.18 17.02 9.65
N ILE A 251 12.59 18.28 9.68
CA ILE A 251 11.66 19.43 9.68
C ILE A 251 10.79 19.43 8.43
N TRP A 252 11.37 19.27 7.25
CA TRP A 252 10.63 19.22 5.99
C TRP A 252 9.66 18.05 5.95
N THR A 253 10.06 16.86 6.43
CA THR A 253 9.20 15.68 6.48
C THR A 253 7.97 15.92 7.38
N PHE A 254 8.16 16.45 8.59
CA PHE A 254 7.04 16.77 9.47
C PHE A 254 6.16 17.89 8.89
N GLY A 255 6.76 18.91 8.29
CA GLY A 255 6.05 19.97 7.58
C GLY A 255 5.15 19.43 6.48
N ASP A 256 5.70 18.56 5.61
CA ASP A 256 4.98 17.92 4.51
C ASP A 256 3.81 17.07 5.02
N ILE A 257 4.02 16.26 6.06
CA ILE A 257 2.98 15.42 6.65
C ILE A 257 1.84 16.30 7.18
N VAL A 258 2.15 17.31 8.00
CA VAL A 258 1.13 18.18 8.59
C VAL A 258 0.35 18.94 7.50
N GLN A 259 1.05 19.50 6.51
CA GLN A 259 0.40 20.22 5.41
C GLN A 259 -0.47 19.31 4.55
N ALA A 260 0.02 18.11 4.20
CA ALA A 260 -0.74 17.15 3.41
C ALA A 260 -2.02 16.71 4.12
N PHE A 261 -1.96 16.39 5.42
CA PHE A 261 -3.14 16.02 6.19
C PHE A 261 -4.10 17.19 6.44
N ALA A 262 -3.60 18.41 6.59
CA ALA A 262 -4.44 19.61 6.71
C ALA A 262 -5.24 19.87 5.43
N VAL A 263 -4.59 19.82 4.26
CA VAL A 263 -5.27 19.97 2.96
C VAL A 263 -6.21 18.79 2.70
N ALA A 264 -5.79 17.57 3.04
CA ALA A 264 -6.63 16.38 2.94
C ALA A 264 -7.92 16.49 3.76
N LEU A 265 -7.85 17.05 4.96
CA LEU A 265 -9.04 17.29 5.80
C LEU A 265 -10.02 18.25 5.11
N ILE A 266 -9.52 19.32 4.51
CA ILE A 266 -10.34 20.28 3.75
C ILE A 266 -11.02 19.57 2.57
N LEU A 267 -10.26 18.82 1.78
CA LEU A 267 -10.81 18.06 0.64
C LEU A 267 -11.81 17.00 1.08
N TYR A 268 -11.55 16.31 2.19
CA TYR A 268 -12.43 15.29 2.72
C TYR A 268 -13.78 15.88 3.16
N LEU A 269 -13.78 17.05 3.79
CA LEU A 269 -14.99 17.72 4.26
C LEU A 269 -15.79 18.37 3.12
N LEU A 270 -15.11 18.99 2.15
CA LEU A 270 -15.75 19.75 1.07
C LEU A 270 -16.13 18.91 -0.15
N ILE A 271 -15.39 17.84 -0.44
CA ILE A 271 -15.53 17.06 -1.66
C ILE A 271 -15.94 15.63 -1.34
N GLU A 272 -15.10 14.91 -0.60
CA GLU A 272 -15.28 13.46 -0.44
C GLU A 272 -16.55 13.11 0.34
N THR A 273 -16.78 13.77 1.48
CA THR A 273 -17.96 13.50 2.34
C THR A 273 -19.28 13.88 1.66
N PRO A 274 -19.43 15.07 1.05
CA PRO A 274 -20.66 15.44 0.35
C PRO A 274 -20.95 14.52 -0.84
N ILE A 275 -19.94 14.22 -1.67
CA ILE A 275 -20.11 13.33 -2.82
C ILE A 275 -20.49 11.92 -2.34
N ARG A 276 -19.84 11.40 -1.30
CA ARG A 276 -20.17 10.07 -0.74
C ARG A 276 -21.60 10.01 -0.23
N LYS A 277 -22.07 11.05 0.46
CA LYS A 277 -23.47 11.15 0.92
C LYS A 277 -24.43 11.23 -0.26
N LEU A 278 -24.14 12.06 -1.26
CA LEU A 278 -24.94 12.20 -2.47
C LEU A 278 -25.06 10.86 -3.23
N PHE A 279 -23.94 10.18 -3.46
CA PHE A 279 -23.94 8.86 -4.11
C PHE A 279 -24.75 7.82 -3.32
N LYS A 280 -24.66 7.84 -1.99
CA LYS A 280 -25.45 6.93 -1.15
C LYS A 280 -26.94 7.20 -1.28
N GLU A 281 -27.38 8.46 -1.26
CA GLU A 281 -28.79 8.81 -1.41
C GLU A 281 -29.31 8.52 -2.83
N LEU A 282 -28.52 8.78 -3.87
CA LEU A 282 -28.90 8.56 -5.27
C LEU A 282 -28.96 7.07 -5.66
N PHE A 283 -27.97 6.27 -5.25
CA PHE A 283 -27.79 4.89 -5.75
C PHE A 283 -28.10 3.80 -4.73
N MET A 284 -28.10 4.11 -3.43
CA MET A 284 -28.41 3.14 -2.36
C MET A 284 -29.71 3.50 -1.65
N GLY A 285 -30.73 3.91 -2.44
CA GLY A 285 -32.02 4.45 -1.99
C GLY A 285 -32.52 3.82 -0.69
N ARG A 286 -33.07 4.68 0.20
CA ARG A 286 -33.54 4.36 1.57
C ARG A 286 -33.88 2.88 1.75
N ARG A 287 -32.91 2.08 2.23
CA ARG A 287 -33.26 0.83 2.90
C ARG A 287 -34.17 1.24 4.05
N HIS A 288 -35.45 0.88 3.92
CA HIS A 288 -36.47 1.14 4.91
C HIS A 288 -35.93 0.77 6.30
N ASN A 289 -35.99 1.74 7.22
CA ASN A 289 -35.41 1.67 8.54
C ASN A 289 -35.75 0.36 9.25
N ALA A 290 -34.77 -0.53 9.42
CA ALA A 290 -34.75 -1.35 10.63
C ALA A 290 -34.27 -0.41 11.76
N PRO A 291 -34.94 -0.39 12.93
CA PRO A 291 -34.68 0.61 13.95
C PRO A 291 -33.22 0.55 14.41
N SER A 292 -32.56 1.70 14.33
CA SER A 292 -31.25 1.95 14.90
C SER A 292 -31.30 1.66 16.40
N GLN A 293 -30.61 0.62 16.85
CA GLN A 293 -30.18 0.56 18.25
C GLN A 293 -29.17 1.70 18.42
N SER A 294 -29.66 2.76 19.04
CA SER A 294 -28.90 3.89 19.52
C SER A 294 -27.74 3.43 20.40
N GLU A 295 -26.57 3.99 20.10
CA GLU A 295 -25.42 4.07 20.99
C GLU A 295 -25.88 4.47 22.40
N ALA A 296 -25.81 3.52 23.33
CA ALA A 296 -25.91 3.78 24.76
C ALA A 296 -24.92 2.87 25.51
N ASN A 297 -24.04 3.51 26.27
CA ASN A 297 -23.20 2.99 27.35
C ASN A 297 -21.91 2.23 26.99
N CYS A 298 -20.89 2.97 26.54
CA CYS A 298 -19.53 2.73 27.03
C CYS A 298 -19.32 3.50 28.34
N ASN A 299 -19.70 2.90 29.48
CA ASN A 299 -19.15 3.18 30.81
C ASN A 299 -19.56 2.08 31.80
N GLY A 300 -18.58 1.54 32.55
CA GLY A 300 -18.74 0.58 33.65
C GLY A 300 -18.16 -0.80 33.32
N GLN A 301 -16.91 -1.11 33.70
CA GLN A 301 -16.53 -1.80 34.95
C GLN A 301 -17.20 -3.16 35.18
N ASN A 302 -16.35 -4.20 35.26
CA ASN A 302 -16.43 -5.43 36.04
C ASN A 302 -17.77 -6.17 36.15
N GLY A 303 -17.83 -7.41 35.64
CA GLY A 303 -18.93 -8.32 35.97
C GLY A 303 -18.86 -9.65 35.25
N VAL A 304 -18.33 -10.65 35.95
CA VAL A 304 -18.43 -12.08 35.67
C VAL A 304 -19.90 -12.52 35.54
N ASN A 305 -20.26 -13.24 34.47
CA ASN A 305 -21.06 -14.49 34.49
C ASN A 305 -21.61 -14.92 33.11
N THR A 306 -21.19 -16.13 32.70
CA THR A 306 -22.02 -17.28 32.25
C THR A 306 -23.36 -17.03 31.54
N ILE A 307 -23.43 -17.38 30.23
CA ILE A 307 -24.64 -17.88 29.54
C ILE A 307 -24.17 -18.92 28.51
N SER A 308 -24.05 -20.19 28.91
CA SER A 308 -24.99 -21.29 28.60
C SER A 308 -25.30 -21.54 27.11
N ARG A 309 -24.53 -22.51 26.60
CA ARG A 309 -24.87 -23.54 25.61
C ARG A 309 -26.39 -23.77 25.45
N ARG A 310 -26.92 -23.57 24.24
CA ARG A 310 -28.09 -24.28 23.72
C ARG A 310 -27.71 -24.95 22.41
N GLU A 311 -27.45 -26.24 22.53
CA GLU A 311 -27.72 -27.22 21.49
C GLU A 311 -29.19 -27.09 21.07
N ASN A 312 -29.46 -27.12 19.77
CA ASN A 312 -30.62 -27.81 19.22
C ASN A 312 -30.35 -28.16 17.76
N ASP A 313 -30.24 -29.46 17.54
CA ASP A 313 -30.57 -30.14 16.30
C ASP A 313 -31.91 -29.65 15.72
N SER A 314 -31.98 -29.48 14.39
CA SER A 314 -33.01 -30.12 13.55
C SER A 314 -32.92 -29.71 12.07
N ARG A 315 -32.57 -30.70 11.24
CA ARG A 315 -33.19 -31.08 9.95
C ARG A 315 -33.52 -29.97 8.93
N LEU A 316 -32.76 -29.86 7.84
CA LEU A 316 -33.01 -30.47 6.52
C LEU A 316 -31.90 -30.07 5.53
#